data_AF-A0A218YZF5-F1
#
_entry.id   AF-A0A218YZF5-F1
#
_cell.length_a   1.000
_cell.length_b   1.000
_cell.length_c   1.000
_cell.angle_alpha   90.00
_cell.angle_beta   90.00
_cell.angle_gamma   90.00
#
_symmetry.space_group_name_H-M   'P 1'
#
loop_
_entity.id
_entity.type
_entity.pdbx_description
1 polymer ?
#
loop_
_entity_poly.entity_id
_entity_poly.type
_entity_poly.pdbx_seq_one_letter_code
_entity_poly.pdbx_strand_id
1 'polypeptide(L)'
;MPSPDEIFANWGGIIDNNFSKTIVSTFNLSADDNYVYRADSFAMGLKQVQEQIDTGELRYKYQSHGQKIEVKLADINAYTSIFSPATDTFKALTSFAANAKKGSPRETVAKYLQSQRKYEAKTPKAKSHVNPYYDMWAMSCEETAFLGPLPDPSYANPANAKQTHPILPVFYHHFGCVVPSYEALYVVSQLVSASDASGVIDMASGNGYWTYMLRRMKLHVAAVDIMASEYRTMWIEDTIKEDGVEYLKRNDGGKAKILLMVYMVTAGSFTKKVLQAFRGNTVVIVGTHNANRYTGFADQTTEEYFEKEMPGWELLWRIPLPSFAGKDEGMLVWSRKR
;
A
#
# COMPACT_ATOMS: atom_id res chain seq x y z
N MET A 1 23.65 -4.54 4.90
CA MET A 1 22.24 -4.44 5.32
C MET A 1 21.88 -5.72 6.07
N PRO A 2 21.18 -5.64 7.21
CA PRO A 2 20.67 -6.84 7.90
C PRO A 2 19.71 -7.61 7.00
N SER A 3 19.62 -8.92 7.22
CA SER A 3 18.61 -9.74 6.56
C SER A 3 17.19 -9.33 6.98
N PRO A 4 16.17 -9.60 6.14
CA PRO A 4 14.77 -9.41 6.52
C PRO A 4 14.41 -9.98 7.89
N ASP A 5 14.83 -11.21 8.18
CA ASP A 5 14.52 -11.86 9.46
C ASP A 5 15.17 -11.15 10.65
N GLU A 6 16.41 -10.66 10.50
CA GLU A 6 17.07 -9.84 11.52
C GLU A 6 16.36 -8.50 11.75
N ILE A 7 15.92 -7.82 10.68
CA ILE A 7 15.16 -6.57 10.79
C ILE A 7 13.89 -6.81 11.63
N PHE A 8 13.13 -7.84 11.31
CA PHE A 8 11.87 -8.12 12.01
C PHE A 8 12.07 -8.68 13.42
N ALA A 9 13.12 -9.45 13.67
CA ALA A 9 13.43 -9.97 15.01
C ALA A 9 13.86 -8.84 15.96
N ASN A 10 14.54 -7.83 15.45
CA ASN A 10 15.06 -6.70 16.22
C ASN A 10 14.19 -5.45 16.14
N TRP A 11 13.02 -5.52 15.49
CA TRP A 11 12.13 -4.36 15.37
C TRP A 11 11.54 -3.98 16.72
N GLY A 12 12.08 -2.91 17.31
CA GLY A 12 11.61 -2.32 18.56
C GLY A 12 10.67 -1.12 18.39
N GLY A 13 10.31 -0.79 17.15
CA GLY A 13 9.55 0.40 16.81
C GLY A 13 10.43 1.60 16.43
N ILE A 14 9.81 2.77 16.44
CA ILE A 14 10.42 4.05 16.09
C ILE A 14 11.52 4.46 17.09
N ILE A 15 12.66 4.93 16.58
CA ILE A 15 13.80 5.37 17.39
C ILE A 15 13.76 6.89 17.60
N ASP A 16 13.67 7.32 18.86
CA ASP A 16 13.70 8.73 19.29
C ASP A 16 12.75 9.66 18.55
N ASN A 17 11.61 9.13 18.07
CA ASN A 17 10.68 9.83 17.21
C ASN A 17 11.36 10.52 16.01
N ASN A 18 12.37 9.87 15.43
CA ASN A 18 13.18 10.44 14.34
C ASN A 18 13.20 9.50 13.13
N PHE A 19 12.67 10.01 12.01
CA PHE A 19 12.53 9.27 10.76
C PHE A 19 13.87 8.74 10.24
N SER A 20 14.86 9.63 10.08
CA SER A 20 16.14 9.26 9.49
C SER A 20 16.97 8.36 10.39
N LYS A 21 16.97 8.60 11.70
CA LYS A 21 17.64 7.73 12.67
C LYS A 21 17.04 6.33 12.66
N THR A 22 15.72 6.23 12.53
CA THR A 22 15.04 4.94 12.41
C THR A 22 15.48 4.23 11.13
N ILE A 23 15.42 4.87 9.96
CA ILE A 23 15.90 4.29 8.69
C ILE A 23 17.36 3.84 8.77
N VAL A 24 18.27 4.68 9.26
CA VAL A 24 19.70 4.38 9.36
C VAL A 24 19.94 3.15 10.23
N SER A 25 19.30 3.11 11.41
CA SER A 25 19.45 1.99 12.35
C SER A 25 18.86 0.70 11.78
N THR A 26 17.63 0.75 11.25
CA THR A 26 16.92 -0.43 10.73
C THR A 26 17.66 -1.11 9.58
N PHE A 27 18.23 -0.33 8.66
CA PHE A 27 18.91 -0.87 7.48
C PHE A 27 20.43 -0.93 7.64
N ASN A 28 20.96 -0.61 8.82
CA ASN A 28 22.39 -0.52 9.14
C ASN A 28 23.14 0.33 8.09
N LEU A 29 22.62 1.52 7.82
CA LEU A 29 23.22 2.48 6.88
C LEU A 29 24.36 3.24 7.55
N SER A 30 25.29 3.76 6.75
CA SER A 30 26.33 4.65 7.25
C SER A 30 25.73 5.95 7.77
N ALA A 31 26.32 6.55 8.82
CA ALA A 31 25.97 7.91 9.25
C ALA A 31 26.25 8.98 8.17
N ASP A 32 27.15 8.64 7.24
CA ASP A 32 27.51 9.44 6.07
C ASP A 32 26.87 8.91 4.78
N ASP A 33 25.77 8.14 4.89
CA ASP A 33 25.02 7.69 3.73
C ASP A 33 24.63 8.87 2.84
N ASN A 34 25.09 8.82 1.59
CA ASN A 34 24.85 9.81 0.56
C ASN A 34 23.95 9.26 -0.56
N TYR A 35 23.29 8.13 -0.31
CA TYR A 35 22.33 7.57 -1.25
C TYR A 35 21.23 8.58 -1.56
N VAL A 36 20.94 8.73 -2.85
CA VAL A 36 19.89 9.62 -3.35
C VAL A 36 18.66 8.79 -3.67
N TYR A 37 17.61 8.97 -2.88
CA TYR A 37 16.32 8.33 -3.08
C TYR A 37 15.59 8.98 -4.24
N ARG A 38 15.08 8.16 -5.17
CA ARG A 38 14.50 8.61 -6.43
C ARG A 38 13.08 8.08 -6.64
N ALA A 39 12.19 8.95 -7.11
CA ALA A 39 10.91 8.58 -7.71
C ALA A 39 10.49 9.68 -8.70
N ASP A 40 10.22 9.33 -9.95
CA ASP A 40 9.92 10.30 -11.01
C ASP A 40 10.98 11.43 -11.07
N SER A 41 10.56 12.71 -10.99
CA SER A 41 11.46 13.87 -10.98
C SER A 41 12.10 14.17 -9.63
N PHE A 42 11.77 13.40 -8.60
CA PHE A 42 12.28 13.59 -7.24
C PHE A 42 13.63 12.89 -7.05
N ALA A 43 14.58 13.58 -6.44
CA ALA A 43 15.89 13.06 -6.06
C ALA A 43 16.42 13.78 -4.81
N MET A 44 16.44 13.11 -3.64
CA MET A 44 16.97 13.68 -2.39
C MET A 44 17.65 12.62 -1.53
N GLY A 45 18.66 13.02 -0.76
CA GLY A 45 19.28 12.18 0.26
C GLY A 45 18.50 12.18 1.58
N LEU A 46 18.75 11.21 2.44
CA LEU A 46 18.01 11.03 3.70
C LEU A 46 18.06 12.27 4.61
N LYS A 47 19.22 12.94 4.71
CA LYS A 47 19.39 14.18 5.49
C LYS A 47 18.48 15.30 4.99
N GLN A 48 18.36 15.47 3.67
CA GLN A 48 17.49 16.47 3.05
C GLN A 48 16.01 16.16 3.30
N VAL A 49 15.64 14.88 3.32
CA VAL A 49 14.28 14.45 3.71
C VAL A 49 14.00 14.82 5.16
N GLN A 50 14.95 14.58 6.08
CA GLN A 50 14.80 14.98 7.49
C GLN A 50 14.65 16.50 7.64
N GLU A 51 15.47 17.28 6.95
CA GLU A 51 15.40 18.75 7.00
C GLU A 51 14.01 19.26 6.61
N GLN A 52 13.37 18.66 5.60
CA GLN A 52 12.01 19.04 5.20
C GLN A 52 10.93 18.60 6.21
N ILE A 53 11.14 17.49 6.92
CA ILE A 53 10.30 17.10 8.06
C ILE A 53 10.42 18.16 9.16
N ASP A 54 11.65 18.50 9.54
CA ASP A 54 11.96 19.42 10.65
C ASP A 54 11.45 20.85 10.39
N THR A 55 11.46 21.31 9.13
CA THR A 55 10.90 22.64 8.76
C THR A 55 9.38 22.67 8.69
N GLY A 56 8.72 21.51 8.64
CA GLY A 56 7.26 21.39 8.50
C GLY A 56 6.74 21.76 7.11
N GLU A 57 7.61 21.86 6.11
CA GLU A 57 7.22 22.15 4.71
C GLU A 57 6.34 21.03 4.11
N LEU A 58 6.40 19.83 4.69
CA LEU A 58 5.73 18.61 4.22
C LEU A 58 4.31 18.39 4.76
N ARG A 59 3.79 19.33 5.55
CA ARG A 59 2.47 19.18 6.14
C ARG A 59 1.39 19.27 5.07
N TYR A 60 0.61 18.20 4.96
CA TYR A 60 -0.59 18.15 4.15
C TYR A 60 -1.61 19.17 4.63
N LYS A 61 -2.19 19.91 3.69
CA LYS A 61 -3.07 21.05 3.98
C LYS A 61 -4.52 20.65 3.73
N TYR A 62 -5.19 20.15 4.75
CA TYR A 62 -6.65 19.98 4.72
C TYR A 62 -7.32 21.34 4.54
N GLN A 63 -8.39 21.39 3.76
CA GLN A 63 -9.14 22.62 3.50
C GLN A 63 -10.64 22.40 3.71
N SER A 64 -11.32 23.44 4.17
CA SER A 64 -12.78 23.56 4.13
C SER A 64 -13.14 24.97 3.72
N HIS A 65 -14.03 25.11 2.74
CA HIS A 65 -14.42 26.41 2.17
C HIS A 65 -13.22 27.30 1.77
N GLY A 66 -12.16 26.69 1.24
CA GLY A 66 -10.93 27.38 0.81
C GLY A 66 -9.99 27.82 1.94
N GLN A 67 -10.33 27.53 3.20
CA GLN A 67 -9.48 27.80 4.36
C GLN A 67 -8.75 26.54 4.83
N LYS A 68 -7.48 26.68 5.20
CA LYS A 68 -6.69 25.59 5.77
C LYS A 68 -7.23 25.22 7.15
N ILE A 69 -7.41 23.93 7.39
CA ILE A 69 -7.79 23.38 8.69
C ILE A 69 -6.57 22.72 9.31
N GLU A 70 -6.33 23.04 10.58
CA GLU A 70 -5.37 22.31 11.40
C GLU A 70 -5.95 20.95 11.81
N VAL A 71 -5.21 19.90 11.51
CA VAL A 71 -5.51 18.54 11.96
C VAL A 71 -4.85 18.28 13.30
N LYS A 72 -5.62 17.74 14.23
CA LYS A 72 -5.12 17.37 15.57
C LYS A 72 -4.41 16.02 15.52
N LEU A 73 -3.31 15.90 16.28
CA LEU A 73 -2.59 14.63 16.43
C LEU A 73 -3.50 13.48 16.89
N ALA A 74 -4.46 13.76 17.78
CA ALA A 74 -5.42 12.74 18.24
C ALA A 74 -6.30 12.18 17.10
N ASP A 75 -6.59 12.97 16.06
CA ASP A 75 -7.33 12.50 14.89
C ASP A 75 -6.43 11.66 13.97
N ILE A 76 -5.16 12.05 13.80
CA ILE A 76 -4.15 11.28 13.05
C ILE A 76 -3.94 9.90 13.69
N ASN A 77 -3.73 9.87 15.00
CA ASN A 77 -3.54 8.62 15.75
C ASN A 77 -4.79 7.73 15.67
N ALA A 78 -5.99 8.34 15.67
CA ALA A 78 -7.22 7.60 15.47
C ALA A 78 -7.31 7.01 14.05
N TYR A 79 -6.88 7.75 13.02
CA TYR A 79 -6.81 7.27 11.64
C TYR A 79 -5.82 6.12 11.48
N THR A 80 -4.57 6.28 11.92
CA THR A 80 -3.54 5.24 11.77
C THR A 80 -3.92 3.96 12.53
N SER A 81 -4.61 4.10 13.67
CA SER A 81 -5.11 2.97 14.46
C SER A 81 -6.11 2.08 13.72
N ILE A 82 -6.83 2.60 12.71
CA ILE A 82 -7.81 1.82 11.90
C ILE A 82 -7.14 0.59 11.27
N PHE A 83 -5.88 0.75 10.85
CA PHE A 83 -5.11 -0.28 10.16
C PHE A 83 -4.15 -1.03 11.09
N SER A 84 -4.21 -0.75 12.40
CA SER A 84 -3.37 -1.43 13.39
C SER A 84 -3.78 -2.89 13.51
N PRO A 85 -2.82 -3.84 13.53
CA PRO A 85 -3.14 -5.26 13.74
C PRO A 85 -3.75 -5.53 15.13
N ALA A 86 -3.63 -4.60 16.09
CA ALA A 86 -4.23 -4.71 17.41
C ALA A 86 -5.73 -4.33 17.45
N THR A 87 -6.28 -3.80 16.35
CA THR A 87 -7.66 -3.34 16.26
C THR A 87 -8.51 -4.22 15.36
N ASP A 88 -9.83 -4.08 15.50
CA ASP A 88 -10.78 -4.60 14.53
C ASP A 88 -11.08 -3.45 13.58
N THR A 89 -10.66 -3.55 12.31
CA THR A 89 -10.69 -2.44 11.36
C THR A 89 -12.09 -1.88 11.16
N PHE A 90 -13.12 -2.73 11.08
CA PHE A 90 -14.50 -2.28 10.96
C PHE A 90 -14.93 -1.47 12.17
N LYS A 91 -14.70 -1.98 13.40
CA LYS A 91 -15.05 -1.27 14.63
C LYS A 91 -14.23 0.01 14.82
N ALA A 92 -12.95 -0.02 14.46
CA ALA A 92 -12.08 1.15 14.52
C ALA A 92 -12.57 2.24 13.56
N LEU A 93 -12.97 1.87 12.35
CA LEU A 93 -13.56 2.79 11.37
C LEU A 93 -14.92 3.35 11.82
N THR A 94 -15.79 2.53 12.41
CA THR A 94 -17.05 3.00 13.02
C THR A 94 -16.79 3.98 14.16
N SER A 95 -15.84 3.68 15.05
CA SER A 95 -15.44 4.56 16.15
C SER A 95 -14.80 5.85 15.63
N PHE A 96 -14.02 5.77 14.54
CA PHE A 96 -13.41 6.91 13.88
C PHE A 96 -14.49 7.90 13.42
N ALA A 97 -15.56 7.42 12.80
CA ALA A 97 -16.71 8.21 12.40
C ALA A 97 -17.52 8.75 13.59
N ALA A 98 -17.85 7.91 14.56
CA ALA A 98 -18.72 8.27 15.69
C ALA A 98 -18.14 9.38 16.58
N ASN A 99 -16.82 9.48 16.66
CA ASN A 99 -16.10 10.49 17.44
C ASN A 99 -15.71 11.73 16.61
N ALA A 100 -16.13 11.82 15.35
CA ALA A 100 -15.85 12.96 14.50
C ALA A 100 -16.74 14.16 14.88
N LYS A 101 -16.16 15.36 14.96
CA LYS A 101 -16.98 16.59 15.04
C LYS A 101 -17.66 16.83 13.71
N LYS A 102 -18.93 17.28 13.73
CA LYS A 102 -19.65 17.67 12.52
C LYS A 102 -18.88 18.76 11.76
N GLY A 103 -18.69 18.56 10.46
CA GLY A 103 -17.93 19.43 9.57
C GLY A 103 -16.41 19.32 9.68
N SER A 104 -15.87 18.40 10.50
CA SER A 104 -14.43 18.22 10.64
C SER A 104 -13.84 17.38 9.49
N PRO A 105 -12.53 17.54 9.17
CA PRO A 105 -11.84 16.65 8.23
C PRO A 105 -11.99 15.17 8.58
N ARG A 106 -11.99 14.84 9.89
CA ARG A 106 -12.21 13.47 10.37
C ARG A 106 -13.55 12.90 9.94
N GLU A 107 -14.61 13.69 9.96
CA GLU A 107 -15.94 13.24 9.51
C GLU A 107 -15.91 12.90 8.01
N THR A 108 -15.31 13.77 7.21
CA THR A 108 -15.20 13.58 5.76
C THR A 108 -14.37 12.34 5.41
N VAL A 109 -13.19 12.19 6.03
CA VAL A 109 -12.34 11.01 5.83
C VAL A 109 -13.08 9.75 6.29
N ALA A 110 -13.73 9.77 7.46
CA ALA A 110 -14.44 8.60 7.97
C ALA A 110 -15.56 8.14 7.04
N LYS A 111 -16.39 9.07 6.56
CA LYS A 111 -17.46 8.79 5.58
C LYS A 111 -16.89 8.22 4.28
N TYR A 112 -15.76 8.77 3.82
CA TYR A 112 -15.10 8.30 2.62
C TYR A 112 -14.56 6.88 2.77
N LEU A 113 -13.79 6.60 3.83
CA LEU A 113 -13.28 5.25 4.09
C LEU A 113 -14.40 4.22 4.27
N GLN A 114 -15.52 4.62 4.87
CA GLN A 114 -16.72 3.78 4.98
C GLN A 114 -17.34 3.47 3.60
N SER A 115 -17.45 4.47 2.71
CA SER A 115 -17.96 4.23 1.35
C SER A 115 -17.02 3.39 0.50
N GLN A 116 -15.71 3.41 0.80
CA GLN A 116 -14.72 2.53 0.17
C GLN A 116 -14.63 1.14 0.80
N ARG A 117 -15.43 0.81 1.81
CA ARG A 117 -15.39 -0.53 2.42
C ARG A 117 -16.54 -1.40 1.90
N LYS A 118 -16.17 -2.45 1.16
CA LYS A 118 -17.04 -3.58 0.82
C LYS A 118 -16.40 -4.85 1.37
N TYR A 119 -16.39 -5.01 2.69
CA TYR A 119 -15.87 -6.21 3.37
C TYR A 119 -16.45 -6.30 4.78
N GLU A 120 -17.27 -7.33 5.00
CA GLU A 120 -18.04 -7.50 6.23
C GLU A 120 -17.48 -8.59 7.16
N ALA A 121 -16.56 -9.43 6.64
CA ALA A 121 -15.99 -10.49 7.43
C ALA A 121 -15.06 -9.94 8.51
N LYS A 122 -14.97 -10.69 9.62
CA LYS A 122 -14.18 -10.30 10.77
C LYS A 122 -12.72 -10.72 10.58
N THR A 123 -11.84 -9.73 10.63
CA THR A 123 -10.40 -9.94 10.75
C THR A 123 -10.02 -10.17 12.22
N PRO A 124 -9.32 -11.25 12.57
CA PRO A 124 -8.83 -11.46 13.93
C PRO A 124 -7.77 -10.41 14.28
N LYS A 125 -7.67 -10.03 15.55
CA LYS A 125 -6.59 -9.16 16.00
C LYS A 125 -5.30 -9.95 16.12
N ALA A 126 -4.18 -9.35 15.76
CA ALA A 126 -2.86 -9.95 15.86
C ALA A 126 -1.88 -8.96 16.51
N LYS A 127 -1.97 -8.80 17.84
CA LYS A 127 -1.10 -7.87 18.59
C LYS A 127 0.40 -8.14 18.44
N SER A 128 0.77 -9.38 18.09
CA SER A 128 2.15 -9.80 17.84
C SER A 128 2.58 -9.68 16.38
N HIS A 129 1.72 -9.20 15.48
CA HIS A 129 2.07 -8.97 14.09
C HIS A 129 3.01 -7.77 14.00
N VAL A 130 4.26 -8.04 13.62
CA VAL A 130 5.29 -7.02 13.40
C VAL A 130 5.22 -6.57 11.95
N ASN A 131 5.26 -5.26 11.71
CA ASN A 131 5.34 -4.66 10.38
C ASN A 131 6.07 -3.30 10.46
N PRO A 132 7.41 -3.26 10.26
CA PRO A 132 8.18 -2.02 10.29
C PRO A 132 7.63 -0.94 9.37
N TYR A 133 7.13 -1.33 8.20
CA TYR A 133 6.56 -0.38 7.25
C TYR A 133 5.28 0.29 7.79
N TYR A 134 4.45 -0.43 8.54
CA TYR A 134 3.25 0.15 9.16
C TYR A 134 3.62 1.22 10.19
N ASP A 135 4.60 0.95 11.06
CA ASP A 135 5.01 1.89 12.09
C ASP A 135 5.66 3.14 11.48
N MET A 136 6.53 2.95 10.48
CA MET A 136 7.13 4.06 9.72
C MET A 136 6.09 4.88 8.96
N TRP A 137 5.07 4.22 8.38
CA TRP A 137 3.94 4.90 7.76
C TRP A 137 3.13 5.71 8.76
N ALA A 138 2.85 5.16 9.94
CA ALA A 138 2.10 5.86 10.98
C ALA A 138 2.84 7.14 11.43
N MET A 139 4.16 7.06 11.67
CA MET A 139 5.00 8.24 11.88
C MET A 139 4.86 9.23 10.72
N SER A 140 4.94 8.76 9.48
CA SER A 140 4.84 9.66 8.32
C SER A 140 3.51 10.42 8.28
N CYS A 141 2.41 9.83 8.77
CA CYS A 141 1.14 10.54 8.91
C CYS A 141 1.22 11.66 9.95
N GLU A 142 1.91 11.44 11.06
CA GLU A 142 2.14 12.48 12.07
C GLU A 142 2.98 13.63 11.52
N GLU A 143 4.13 13.32 10.90
CA GLU A 143 5.06 14.32 10.33
C GLU A 143 4.42 15.14 9.20
N THR A 144 3.55 14.51 8.42
CA THR A 144 2.84 15.17 7.32
C THR A 144 1.49 15.73 7.74
N ALA A 145 1.11 15.66 9.02
CA ALA A 145 -0.21 16.05 9.52
C ALA A 145 -1.38 15.44 8.71
N PHE A 146 -1.22 14.20 8.27
CA PHE A 146 -2.14 13.50 7.39
C PHE A 146 -3.16 12.66 8.16
N LEU A 147 -4.44 12.91 7.87
CA LEU A 147 -5.59 12.28 8.50
C LEU A 147 -6.26 11.21 7.64
N GLY A 148 -5.79 11.00 6.41
CA GLY A 148 -6.39 10.09 5.46
C GLY A 148 -6.95 10.76 4.19
N PRO A 149 -7.32 9.94 3.20
CA PRO A 149 -7.72 10.38 1.88
C PRO A 149 -9.08 11.09 1.89
N LEU A 150 -9.29 11.98 0.92
CA LEU A 150 -10.52 12.72 0.72
C LEU A 150 -11.15 12.37 -0.63
N PRO A 151 -12.49 12.45 -0.76
CA PRO A 151 -13.19 12.28 -2.04
C PRO A 151 -13.01 13.48 -2.99
N ASP A 152 -12.07 14.39 -2.70
CA ASP A 152 -11.94 15.67 -3.39
C ASP A 152 -11.19 15.52 -4.73
N PRO A 153 -11.60 16.22 -5.81
CA PRO A 153 -10.91 16.18 -7.10
C PRO A 153 -9.44 16.57 -7.06
N SER A 154 -9.01 17.40 -6.11
CA SER A 154 -7.59 17.72 -5.88
C SER A 154 -6.78 16.48 -5.51
N TYR A 155 -7.39 15.51 -4.84
CA TYR A 155 -6.80 14.23 -4.46
C TYR A 155 -6.75 13.23 -5.64
N ALA A 156 -7.68 13.39 -6.58
CA ALA A 156 -7.74 12.64 -7.83
C ALA A 156 -6.95 13.31 -8.98
N ASN A 157 -6.38 14.50 -8.78
CA ASN A 157 -5.61 15.17 -9.83
C ASN A 157 -4.18 14.59 -9.91
N PRO A 158 -3.78 14.02 -11.07
CA PRO A 158 -2.43 13.46 -11.23
C PRO A 158 -1.31 14.47 -10.97
N ALA A 159 -1.54 15.77 -11.16
CA ALA A 159 -0.56 16.82 -10.88
C ALA A 159 -0.32 17.01 -9.37
N ASN A 160 -1.36 16.87 -8.55
CA ASN A 160 -1.27 16.99 -7.10
C ASN A 160 -0.66 15.72 -6.48
N ALA A 161 -0.94 14.55 -7.05
CA ALA A 161 -0.34 13.28 -6.63
C ALA A 161 1.19 13.21 -6.80
N LYS A 162 1.79 14.15 -7.56
CA LYS A 162 3.24 14.29 -7.80
C LYS A 162 3.94 15.23 -6.82
N GLN A 163 3.19 16.08 -6.11
CA GLN A 163 3.76 17.15 -5.29
C GLN A 163 4.02 16.74 -3.85
N THR A 164 3.59 15.54 -3.43
CA THR A 164 3.17 15.41 -2.05
C THR A 164 4.27 15.07 -1.04
N HIS A 165 5.19 14.10 -1.17
CA HIS A 165 6.10 13.81 -0.03
C HIS A 165 7.50 13.31 -0.39
N PRO A 166 8.60 13.99 0.02
CA PRO A 166 9.98 13.54 -0.15
C PRO A 166 10.31 12.26 0.64
N ILE A 167 9.41 11.87 1.56
CA ILE A 167 9.49 10.63 2.34
C ILE A 167 9.17 9.41 1.46
N LEU A 168 8.27 9.55 0.47
CA LEU A 168 7.80 8.43 -0.35
C LEU A 168 8.92 7.67 -1.06
N PRO A 169 9.91 8.33 -1.70
CA PRO A 169 11.05 7.64 -2.32
C PRO A 169 11.87 6.81 -1.34
N VAL A 170 11.97 7.24 -0.08
CA VAL A 170 12.61 6.46 0.99
C VAL A 170 11.82 5.18 1.25
N PHE A 171 10.49 5.28 1.32
CA PHE A 171 9.63 4.11 1.47
C PHE A 171 9.60 3.21 0.24
N TYR A 172 9.56 3.76 -0.97
CA TYR A 172 9.60 2.96 -2.21
C TYR A 172 10.89 2.16 -2.32
N HIS A 173 12.01 2.77 -1.91
CA HIS A 173 13.30 2.09 -1.85
C HIS A 173 13.33 0.98 -0.81
N HIS A 174 12.96 1.29 0.44
CA HIS A 174 13.13 0.38 1.58
C HIS A 174 12.01 -0.63 1.78
N PHE A 175 10.78 -0.33 1.40
CA PHE A 175 9.60 -1.17 1.68
C PHE A 175 8.68 -1.41 0.47
N GLY A 176 8.57 -0.49 -0.48
CA GLY A 176 7.71 -0.60 -1.66
C GLY A 176 6.56 0.40 -1.65
N CYS A 177 5.61 0.29 -2.57
CA CYS A 177 4.68 1.41 -2.84
C CYS A 177 3.44 1.49 -1.93
N VAL A 178 3.06 0.39 -1.29
CA VAL A 178 1.85 0.31 -0.44
C VAL A 178 2.13 -0.53 0.79
N VAL A 179 1.66 -0.08 1.95
CA VAL A 179 1.81 -0.81 3.21
C VAL A 179 0.85 -2.01 3.25
N PRO A 180 1.34 -3.25 3.42
CA PRO A 180 0.48 -4.40 3.66
C PRO A 180 -0.11 -4.33 5.07
N SER A 181 -1.36 -3.89 5.20
CA SER A 181 -2.06 -3.98 6.49
C SER A 181 -2.31 -5.44 6.87
N TYR A 182 -2.41 -5.72 8.17
CA TYR A 182 -2.71 -7.08 8.62
C TYR A 182 -4.04 -7.61 8.08
N GLU A 183 -5.07 -6.75 7.99
CA GLU A 183 -6.34 -7.12 7.36
C GLU A 183 -6.16 -7.53 5.90
N ALA A 184 -5.34 -6.82 5.12
CA ALA A 184 -5.09 -7.18 3.74
C ALA A 184 -4.37 -8.53 3.60
N LEU A 185 -3.33 -8.75 4.41
CA LEU A 185 -2.60 -10.03 4.44
C LEU A 185 -3.51 -11.19 4.85
N TYR A 186 -4.34 -10.98 5.87
CA TYR A 186 -5.31 -11.97 6.35
C TYR A 186 -6.36 -12.29 5.28
N VAL A 187 -6.87 -11.28 4.59
CA VAL A 187 -7.83 -11.46 3.48
C VAL A 187 -7.23 -12.32 2.37
N VAL A 188 -5.99 -12.07 1.96
CA VAL A 188 -5.30 -12.93 0.97
C VAL A 188 -5.17 -14.36 1.50
N SER A 189 -4.80 -14.55 2.77
CA SER A 189 -4.74 -15.88 3.39
C SER A 189 -6.10 -16.59 3.38
N GLN A 190 -7.20 -15.89 3.68
CA GLN A 190 -8.55 -16.46 3.63
C GLN A 190 -8.94 -16.84 2.20
N LEU A 191 -8.60 -16.03 1.20
CA LEU A 191 -8.87 -16.37 -0.19
C LEU A 191 -8.14 -17.65 -0.60
N VAL A 192 -6.88 -17.82 -0.19
CA VAL A 192 -6.12 -19.05 -0.48
C VAL A 192 -6.83 -20.27 0.12
N SER A 193 -7.21 -20.19 1.40
CA SER A 193 -7.89 -21.29 2.10
C SER A 193 -9.30 -21.58 1.55
N ALA A 194 -10.04 -20.56 1.11
CA ALA A 194 -11.43 -20.71 0.66
C ALA A 194 -11.57 -21.14 -0.80
N SER A 195 -10.53 -20.97 -1.62
CA SER A 195 -10.55 -21.30 -3.06
C SER A 195 -9.73 -22.54 -3.42
N ASP A 196 -9.20 -23.27 -2.42
CA ASP A 196 -8.22 -24.36 -2.59
C ASP A 196 -7.05 -23.96 -3.50
N ALA A 197 -6.71 -22.67 -3.52
CA ALA A 197 -5.60 -22.18 -4.32
C ALA A 197 -4.29 -22.75 -3.74
N SER A 198 -3.41 -23.21 -4.62
CA SER A 198 -2.09 -23.73 -4.23
C SER A 198 -1.12 -22.61 -3.80
N GLY A 199 -1.56 -21.35 -3.74
CA GLY A 199 -0.75 -20.19 -3.35
C GLY A 199 -1.07 -18.93 -4.13
N VAL A 200 -0.15 -17.97 -4.06
CA VAL A 200 -0.25 -16.63 -4.65
C VAL A 200 0.86 -16.42 -5.69
N ILE A 201 0.55 -15.72 -6.77
CA ILE A 201 1.52 -15.12 -7.68
C ILE A 201 1.53 -13.62 -7.36
N ASP A 202 2.63 -13.11 -6.80
CA ASP A 202 2.87 -11.68 -6.62
C ASP A 202 3.50 -11.14 -7.91
N MET A 203 2.67 -10.56 -8.76
CA MET A 203 3.03 -10.12 -10.11
C MET A 203 3.52 -8.68 -10.09
N ALA A 204 4.67 -8.44 -10.73
CA ALA A 204 5.43 -7.20 -10.59
C ALA A 204 5.77 -6.92 -9.12
N SER A 205 6.30 -7.93 -8.43
CA SER A 205 6.52 -7.93 -6.98
C SER A 205 7.48 -6.84 -6.47
N GLY A 206 8.19 -6.15 -7.37
CA GLY A 206 9.09 -5.08 -7.02
C GLY A 206 10.22 -5.56 -6.12
N ASN A 207 10.28 -5.06 -4.90
CA ASN A 207 11.28 -5.43 -3.92
C ASN A 207 10.92 -6.67 -3.07
N GLY A 208 9.70 -7.19 -3.21
CA GLY A 208 9.22 -8.40 -2.54
C GLY A 208 8.74 -8.21 -1.10
N TYR A 209 8.52 -6.99 -0.59
CA TYR A 209 8.03 -6.80 0.79
C TYR A 209 6.67 -7.48 1.04
N TRP A 210 5.72 -7.32 0.10
CA TRP A 210 4.42 -8.02 0.15
C TRP A 210 4.59 -9.53 0.14
N THR A 211 5.42 -10.05 -0.77
CA THR A 211 5.78 -11.47 -0.80
C THR A 211 6.35 -11.95 0.55
N TYR A 212 7.31 -11.22 1.12
CA TYR A 212 7.92 -11.56 2.41
C TYR A 212 6.86 -11.61 3.53
N MET A 213 6.00 -10.58 3.61
CA MET A 213 4.91 -10.51 4.60
C MET A 213 3.89 -11.66 4.47
N LEU A 214 3.51 -12.02 3.24
CA LEU A 214 2.61 -13.15 2.98
C LEU A 214 3.27 -14.51 3.28
N ARG A 215 4.57 -14.67 3.03
CA ARG A 215 5.32 -15.87 3.43
C ARG A 215 5.43 -16.00 4.94
N ARG A 216 5.55 -14.90 5.68
CA ARG A 216 5.44 -14.89 7.15
C ARG A 216 4.05 -15.32 7.63
N MET A 217 3.02 -15.12 6.83
CA MET A 217 1.67 -15.68 7.02
C MET A 217 1.55 -17.15 6.59
N LYS A 218 2.68 -17.82 6.30
CA LYS A 218 2.78 -19.22 5.88
C LYS A 218 2.12 -19.52 4.53
N LEU A 219 1.95 -18.51 3.68
CA LEU A 219 1.46 -18.68 2.33
C LEU A 219 2.60 -19.04 1.37
N HIS A 220 2.32 -19.91 0.40
CA HIS A 220 3.21 -20.13 -0.73
C HIS A 220 3.05 -19.00 -1.73
N VAL A 221 4.10 -18.19 -1.92
CA VAL A 221 4.07 -17.03 -2.82
C VAL A 221 5.21 -17.10 -3.82
N ALA A 222 4.87 -17.06 -5.12
CA ALA A 222 5.81 -16.89 -6.21
C ALA A 222 5.88 -15.41 -6.59
N ALA A 223 7.05 -14.79 -6.37
CA ALA A 223 7.31 -13.41 -6.76
C ALA A 223 7.85 -13.36 -8.19
N VAL A 224 7.21 -12.57 -9.06
CA VAL A 224 7.57 -12.44 -10.47
C VAL A 224 7.79 -10.97 -10.79
N ASP A 225 8.98 -10.62 -11.26
CA ASP A 225 9.34 -9.24 -11.62
C ASP A 225 10.45 -9.25 -12.67
N ILE A 226 10.41 -8.32 -13.63
CA ILE A 226 11.46 -8.20 -14.65
C ILE A 226 12.76 -7.55 -14.11
N MET A 227 12.73 -7.06 -12.86
CA MET A 227 13.84 -6.40 -12.20
C MET A 227 14.34 -5.11 -12.88
N ALA A 228 13.44 -4.39 -13.56
CA ALA A 228 13.79 -3.17 -14.29
C ALA A 228 14.10 -1.96 -13.39
N SER A 229 13.64 -1.94 -12.13
CA SER A 229 13.98 -0.87 -11.19
C SER A 229 15.26 -1.20 -10.43
N GLU A 230 16.23 -0.29 -10.53
CA GLU A 230 17.58 -0.45 -9.94
C GLU A 230 17.69 0.10 -8.51
N TYR A 231 16.67 0.81 -8.01
CA TYR A 231 16.77 1.65 -6.80
C TYR A 231 16.00 1.06 -5.60
N ARG A 232 16.22 -0.22 -5.23
CA ARG A 232 15.43 -0.88 -4.19
C ARG A 232 16.18 -1.85 -3.29
N THR A 233 15.84 -1.83 -2.01
CA THR A 233 16.21 -2.83 -1.00
C THR A 233 15.37 -4.09 -1.21
N MET A 234 16.01 -5.20 -1.57
CA MET A 234 15.31 -6.47 -1.79
C MET A 234 15.01 -7.20 -0.47
N TRP A 235 13.76 -7.66 -0.31
CA TRP A 235 13.29 -8.42 0.86
C TRP A 235 13.27 -9.93 0.65
N ILE A 236 13.46 -10.36 -0.59
CA ILE A 236 13.55 -11.77 -0.98
C ILE A 236 14.65 -11.91 -2.02
N GLU A 237 15.31 -13.06 -2.03
CA GLU A 237 16.41 -13.36 -2.95
C GLU A 237 15.95 -14.17 -4.17
N ASP A 238 14.79 -14.82 -4.07
CA ASP A 238 14.26 -15.80 -5.02
C ASP A 238 13.19 -15.23 -5.96
N THR A 239 13.25 -13.92 -6.28
CA THR A 239 12.38 -13.32 -7.29
C THR A 239 12.61 -13.98 -8.66
N ILE A 240 11.54 -14.46 -9.28
CA ILE A 240 11.55 -15.04 -10.61
C ILE A 240 11.68 -13.90 -11.62
N LYS A 241 12.87 -13.79 -12.22
CA LYS A 241 13.22 -12.72 -13.16
C LYS A 241 12.69 -13.00 -14.55
N GLU A 242 11.42 -12.72 -14.78
CA GLU A 242 10.71 -13.04 -16.03
C GLU A 242 9.61 -12.03 -16.34
N ASP A 243 9.26 -11.90 -17.63
CA ASP A 243 8.05 -11.22 -18.04
C ASP A 243 6.81 -11.94 -17.47
N GLY A 244 5.90 -11.18 -16.87
CA GLY A 244 4.74 -11.74 -16.20
C GLY A 244 3.79 -12.54 -17.09
N VAL A 245 3.65 -12.16 -18.37
CA VAL A 245 2.79 -12.85 -19.33
C VAL A 245 3.42 -14.17 -19.74
N GLU A 246 4.73 -14.19 -19.98
CA GLU A 246 5.47 -15.41 -20.31
C GLU A 246 5.50 -16.38 -19.12
N TYR A 247 5.70 -15.88 -17.91
CA TYR A 247 5.58 -16.67 -16.68
C TYR A 247 4.21 -17.34 -16.59
N LEU A 248 3.12 -16.57 -16.79
CA LEU A 248 1.76 -17.13 -16.76
C LEU A 248 1.57 -18.22 -17.81
N LYS A 249 2.01 -18.00 -19.07
CA LYS A 249 1.89 -19.01 -20.14
C LYS A 249 2.60 -20.32 -19.79
N ARG A 250 3.79 -20.26 -19.18
CA ARG A 250 4.57 -21.43 -18.77
C ARG A 250 3.99 -22.16 -17.55
N ASN A 251 3.17 -21.48 -16.75
CA ASN A 251 2.62 -21.98 -15.50
C ASN A 251 1.08 -22.17 -15.57
N ASP A 252 0.58 -22.70 -16.69
CA ASP A 252 -0.84 -23.00 -16.94
C ASP A 252 -1.77 -21.79 -16.68
N GLY A 253 -1.31 -20.60 -17.06
CA GLY A 253 -2.01 -19.34 -16.82
C GLY A 253 -2.23 -19.01 -15.34
N GLY A 254 -1.53 -19.67 -14.41
CA GLY A 254 -1.75 -19.52 -12.97
C GLY A 254 -3.11 -20.05 -12.49
N LYS A 255 -3.71 -21.01 -13.20
CA LYS A 255 -5.08 -21.51 -12.95
C LYS A 255 -5.40 -21.86 -11.50
N ALA A 256 -4.44 -22.45 -10.77
CA ALA A 256 -4.60 -22.88 -9.38
C ALA A 256 -3.99 -21.89 -8.36
N LYS A 257 -3.85 -20.61 -8.73
CA LYS A 257 -3.25 -19.56 -7.89
C LYS A 257 -4.17 -18.35 -7.79
N ILE A 258 -3.95 -17.53 -6.77
CA ILE A 258 -4.44 -16.16 -6.71
C ILE A 258 -3.43 -15.26 -7.42
N LEU A 259 -3.90 -14.38 -8.30
CA LEU A 259 -3.05 -13.34 -8.88
C LEU A 259 -3.11 -12.10 -7.98
N LEU A 260 -1.99 -11.75 -7.37
CA LEU A 260 -1.79 -10.52 -6.63
C LEU A 260 -1.04 -9.52 -7.52
N MET A 261 -1.55 -8.30 -7.62
CA MET A 261 -0.99 -7.21 -8.42
C MET A 261 -0.85 -5.99 -7.53
N VAL A 262 0.36 -5.78 -6.99
CA VAL A 262 0.64 -4.65 -6.09
C VAL A 262 1.25 -3.50 -6.89
N TYR A 263 0.55 -2.37 -6.92
CA TYR A 263 1.00 -1.11 -7.45
C TYR A 263 1.55 -1.19 -8.88
N MET A 264 0.87 -1.97 -9.73
CA MET A 264 1.26 -2.09 -11.13
C MET A 264 1.20 -0.73 -11.82
N VAL A 265 2.37 -0.17 -12.12
CA VAL A 265 2.50 1.15 -12.73
C VAL A 265 1.87 1.13 -14.13
N THR A 266 1.22 2.23 -14.51
CA THR A 266 0.42 2.39 -15.73
C THR A 266 1.21 2.42 -17.05
N ALA A 267 2.43 1.88 -17.08
CA ALA A 267 3.25 1.86 -18.28
C ALA A 267 2.71 0.87 -19.33
N GLY A 268 2.06 1.42 -20.36
CA GLY A 268 1.60 0.67 -21.52
C GLY A 268 0.39 -0.23 -21.23
N SER A 269 0.38 -1.43 -21.81
CA SER A 269 -0.74 -2.38 -21.75
C SER A 269 -0.46 -3.59 -20.84
N PHE A 270 0.55 -3.52 -19.98
CA PHE A 270 1.02 -4.67 -19.21
C PHE A 270 -0.07 -5.24 -18.28
N THR A 271 -0.73 -4.40 -17.49
CA THR A 271 -1.87 -4.78 -16.63
C THR A 271 -2.94 -5.54 -17.41
N LYS A 272 -3.34 -5.02 -18.58
CA LYS A 272 -4.31 -5.67 -19.47
C LYS A 272 -3.83 -7.03 -19.95
N LYS A 273 -2.58 -7.13 -20.41
CA LYS A 273 -2.01 -8.39 -20.92
C LYS A 273 -1.91 -9.46 -19.83
N VAL A 274 -1.52 -9.09 -18.61
CA VAL A 274 -1.48 -10.00 -17.46
C VAL A 274 -2.88 -10.54 -17.14
N LEU A 275 -3.88 -9.66 -17.02
CA LEU A 275 -5.27 -10.07 -16.76
C LEU A 275 -5.83 -10.99 -17.87
N GLN A 276 -5.47 -10.73 -19.13
CA GLN A 276 -5.85 -11.57 -20.27
C GLN A 276 -5.11 -12.92 -20.29
N ALA A 277 -3.90 -13.01 -19.77
CA ALA A 277 -3.11 -14.24 -19.69
C ALA A 277 -3.52 -15.10 -18.48
N PHE A 278 -4.05 -14.49 -17.42
CA PHE A 278 -4.46 -15.20 -16.22
C PHE A 278 -5.66 -16.11 -16.45
N ARG A 279 -5.57 -17.35 -15.95
CA ARG A 279 -6.57 -18.41 -16.07
C ARG A 279 -7.16 -18.83 -14.72
N GLY A 280 -6.67 -18.28 -13.62
CA GLY A 280 -7.27 -18.48 -12.30
C GLY A 280 -8.56 -17.69 -12.11
N ASN A 281 -9.15 -17.87 -10.93
CA ASN A 281 -10.49 -17.36 -10.60
C ASN A 281 -10.48 -16.13 -9.69
N THR A 282 -9.35 -15.79 -9.08
CA THR A 282 -9.27 -14.72 -8.08
C THR A 282 -8.11 -13.79 -8.41
N VAL A 283 -8.42 -12.50 -8.47
CA VAL A 283 -7.46 -11.42 -8.69
C VAL A 283 -7.55 -10.47 -7.51
N VAL A 284 -6.41 -10.13 -6.93
CA VAL A 284 -6.25 -9.13 -5.88
C VAL A 284 -5.42 -8.00 -6.43
N ILE A 285 -6.01 -6.81 -6.56
CA ILE A 285 -5.33 -5.60 -7.02
C ILE A 285 -5.16 -4.66 -5.85
N VAL A 286 -3.92 -4.26 -5.59
CA VAL A 286 -3.55 -3.33 -4.53
C VAL A 286 -2.94 -2.09 -5.16
N GLY A 287 -3.41 -0.90 -4.79
CA GLY A 287 -2.86 0.35 -5.29
C GLY A 287 -3.81 1.51 -5.09
N THR A 288 -3.54 2.61 -5.79
CA THR A 288 -4.38 3.79 -5.70
C THR A 288 -5.71 3.54 -6.41
N HIS A 289 -6.83 3.66 -5.68
CA HIS A 289 -8.16 3.36 -6.22
C HIS A 289 -8.93 4.59 -6.74
N ASN A 290 -8.41 5.79 -6.51
CA ASN A 290 -9.06 7.01 -7.00
C ASN A 290 -8.70 7.30 -8.46
N ALA A 291 -9.31 8.33 -9.02
CA ALA A 291 -9.13 8.70 -10.42
C ALA A 291 -7.78 9.39 -10.75
N ASN A 292 -6.76 9.29 -9.87
CA ASN A 292 -5.43 9.85 -10.16
C ASN A 292 -4.63 9.04 -11.21
N ARG A 293 -5.08 7.84 -11.58
CA ARG A 293 -4.56 7.00 -12.67
C ARG A 293 -3.06 6.69 -12.54
N TYR A 294 -2.54 6.65 -11.31
CA TYR A 294 -1.13 6.34 -11.06
C TYR A 294 -0.85 4.83 -11.10
N THR A 295 -1.86 4.00 -10.80
CA THR A 295 -1.76 2.53 -10.77
C THR A 295 -2.84 1.86 -11.61
N GLY A 296 -2.54 0.66 -12.13
CA GLY A 296 -3.46 -0.17 -12.88
C GLY A 296 -3.56 0.23 -14.35
N PHE A 297 -4.36 1.26 -14.65
CA PHE A 297 -4.65 1.70 -16.02
C PHE A 297 -4.46 3.22 -16.18
N ALA A 298 -3.96 3.64 -17.34
CA ALA A 298 -3.62 5.04 -17.60
C ALA A 298 -4.86 5.91 -17.88
N ASP A 299 -5.97 5.32 -18.32
CA ASP A 299 -7.15 6.02 -18.84
C ASP A 299 -8.41 5.85 -17.97
N GLN A 300 -8.43 4.88 -17.07
CA GLN A 300 -9.57 4.50 -16.25
C GLN A 300 -9.13 3.89 -14.92
N THR A 301 -10.05 3.78 -13.96
CA THR A 301 -9.85 3.05 -12.71
C THR A 301 -9.91 1.54 -12.95
N THR A 302 -9.42 0.76 -11.97
CA THR A 302 -9.55 -0.70 -12.02
C THR A 302 -11.00 -1.16 -12.11
N GLU A 303 -11.92 -0.50 -11.40
CA GLU A 303 -13.33 -0.88 -11.39
C GLU A 303 -13.98 -0.63 -12.75
N GLU A 304 -13.78 0.56 -13.33
CA GLU A 304 -14.26 0.89 -14.68
C GLU A 304 -13.76 -0.12 -15.71
N TYR A 305 -12.48 -0.52 -15.63
CA TYR A 305 -11.93 -1.55 -16.53
C TYR A 305 -12.63 -2.90 -16.35
N PHE A 306 -12.84 -3.36 -15.12
CA PHE A 306 -13.46 -4.66 -14.88
C PHE A 306 -14.95 -4.67 -15.29
N GLU A 307 -15.69 -3.60 -15.00
CA GLU A 307 -17.09 -3.45 -15.39
C GLU A 307 -17.27 -3.46 -16.91
N LYS A 308 -16.38 -2.77 -17.64
CA LYS A 308 -16.48 -2.61 -19.09
C LYS A 308 -15.87 -3.79 -19.86
N GLU A 309 -14.69 -4.23 -19.46
CA GLU A 309 -13.84 -5.14 -20.27
C GLU A 309 -13.78 -6.57 -19.71
N MET A 310 -14.24 -6.79 -18.46
CA MET A 310 -14.17 -8.09 -17.79
C MET A 310 -15.53 -8.56 -17.24
N PRO A 311 -16.61 -8.63 -18.06
CA PRO A 311 -17.98 -8.88 -17.58
C PRO A 311 -18.20 -10.23 -16.87
N GLY A 312 -17.29 -11.19 -17.07
CA GLY A 312 -17.26 -12.47 -16.36
C GLY A 312 -16.69 -12.41 -14.94
N TRP A 313 -16.36 -11.22 -14.44
CA TRP A 313 -15.81 -11.00 -13.10
C TRP A 313 -16.77 -10.16 -12.25
N GLU A 314 -16.68 -10.33 -10.94
CA GLU A 314 -17.42 -9.55 -9.95
C GLU A 314 -16.50 -9.08 -8.84
N LEU A 315 -16.73 -7.84 -8.36
CA LEU A 315 -16.03 -7.29 -7.21
C LEU A 315 -16.58 -7.95 -5.96
N LEU A 316 -15.79 -8.82 -5.35
CA LEU A 316 -16.13 -9.40 -4.06
C LEU A 316 -15.92 -8.39 -2.95
N TRP A 317 -14.69 -7.90 -2.81
CA TRP A 317 -14.30 -7.05 -1.68
C TRP A 317 -13.55 -5.80 -2.09
N ARG A 318 -13.80 -4.72 -1.33
CA ARG A 318 -13.02 -3.48 -1.34
C ARG A 318 -12.60 -3.16 0.08
N ILE A 319 -11.31 -2.95 0.30
CA ILE A 319 -10.75 -2.68 1.62
C ILE A 319 -9.83 -1.45 1.53
N PRO A 320 -10.05 -0.40 2.35
CA PRO A 320 -9.12 0.72 2.42
C PRO A 320 -7.79 0.26 3.01
N LEU A 321 -6.68 0.84 2.53
CA LEU A 321 -5.34 0.56 3.01
C LEU A 321 -4.69 1.80 3.63
N PRO A 322 -3.61 1.62 4.42
CA PRO A 322 -2.79 2.74 4.87
C PRO A 322 -2.36 3.58 3.66
N SER A 323 -2.80 4.83 3.64
CA SER A 323 -2.57 5.74 2.51
C SER A 323 -1.50 6.75 2.87
N PHE A 324 -0.62 7.06 1.93
CA PHE A 324 0.29 8.19 2.09
C PHE A 324 -0.45 9.50 1.81
N ALA A 325 0.09 10.59 2.30
CA ALA A 325 -0.49 11.89 2.06
C ALA A 325 -0.49 12.22 0.54
N GLY A 326 -1.65 12.66 0.04
CA GLY A 326 -1.90 12.80 -1.40
C GLY A 326 -2.15 11.48 -2.17
N LYS A 327 -2.19 10.33 -1.49
CA LYS A 327 -2.49 9.02 -2.07
C LYS A 327 -3.74 8.41 -1.43
N ASP A 328 -4.37 7.50 -2.16
CA ASP A 328 -5.63 6.87 -1.77
C ASP A 328 -5.60 5.37 -2.06
N GLU A 329 -5.00 4.63 -1.13
CA GLU A 329 -4.63 3.24 -1.33
C GLU A 329 -5.75 2.30 -0.91
N GLY A 330 -5.96 1.26 -1.70
CA GLY A 330 -6.94 0.21 -1.40
C GLY A 330 -6.58 -1.13 -1.99
N MET A 331 -7.35 -2.14 -1.59
CA MET A 331 -7.31 -3.47 -2.13
C MET A 331 -8.67 -3.84 -2.72
N LEU A 332 -8.67 -4.28 -3.97
CA LEU A 332 -9.82 -4.80 -4.70
C LEU A 332 -9.66 -6.29 -4.92
N VAL A 333 -10.67 -7.06 -4.52
CA VAL A 333 -10.72 -8.51 -4.72
C VAL A 333 -11.79 -8.84 -5.73
N TRP A 334 -11.38 -9.40 -6.86
CA TRP A 334 -12.25 -9.82 -7.94
C TRP A 334 -12.31 -11.33 -8.03
N SER A 335 -13.49 -11.88 -8.27
CA SER A 335 -13.69 -13.29 -8.58
C SER A 335 -14.34 -13.46 -9.94
N ARG A 336 -14.01 -14.54 -10.65
CA ARG A 336 -14.83 -14.98 -11.78
C ARG A 336 -16.22 -15.36 -11.26
N LYS A 337 -17.25 -14.95 -12.01
CA LYS A 337 -18.63 -15.40 -11.80
C LYS A 337 -18.70 -16.90 -12.05
N ARG A 338 -19.46 -17.59 -11.21
CA ARG A 338 -19.71 -19.03 -11.35
C ARG A 338 -20.72 -19.32 -12.45
#